data_AF-G5S4M6-F1
#
_entry.id   AF-G5S4M6-F1
#
_cell.length_a   1.000
_cell.length_b   1.000
_cell.length_c   1.000
_cell.angle_alpha   90.00
_cell.angle_beta   90.00
_cell.angle_gamma   90.00
#
_symmetry.space_group_name_H-M   'P 1'
#
loop_
_entity.id
_entity.type
_entity.pdbx_description
1 polymer ?
#
loop_
_entity_poly.entity_id
_entity_poly.type
_entity_poly.pdbx_seq_one_letter_code
_entity_poly.pdbx_strand_id
1 'polypeptide(L)'
;MPHIRQLCWVSLLCLSSSAVAANVRLKVEGLSGELEKNVRAQLSTIQSDEVTPDRRFRARVDDAIREGLKALGYYEPTIKFDLLPPPAKGRQVLIARVTPGQPVLIGGTEVILRGGARPCLQ
;
A
#
# COMPACT_ATOMS: atom_id res chain seq x y z
N MET A 1 6.38 -40.31 -36.15
CA MET A 1 5.42 -39.20 -35.96
C MET A 1 5.12 -38.79 -34.49
N PRO A 2 5.62 -39.41 -33.38
CA PRO A 2 5.31 -38.93 -32.01
C PRO A 2 6.29 -37.87 -31.44
N HIS A 3 7.54 -37.83 -31.94
CA HIS A 3 8.59 -36.93 -31.40
C HIS A 3 8.34 -35.45 -31.71
N ILE A 4 7.74 -35.13 -32.86
CA ILE A 4 7.41 -33.74 -33.24
C ILE A 4 6.39 -33.12 -32.27
N ARG A 5 5.43 -33.94 -31.80
CA ARG A 5 4.42 -33.51 -30.84
C ARG A 5 5.03 -33.24 -29.45
N GLN A 6 6.02 -34.05 -29.05
CA GLN A 6 6.75 -33.86 -27.80
C GLN A 6 7.62 -32.60 -27.83
N LEU A 7 8.27 -32.30 -28.96
CA LEU A 7 9.03 -31.06 -29.14
C LEU A 7 8.16 -29.80 -29.01
N CYS A 8 6.94 -29.81 -29.56
CA CYS A 8 6.01 -28.70 -29.40
C CYS A 8 5.59 -28.47 -27.94
N TRP A 9 5.42 -29.54 -27.15
CA TRP A 9 5.03 -29.42 -25.74
C TRP A 9 6.18 -28.89 -24.88
N VAL A 10 7.41 -29.33 -25.15
CA VAL A 10 8.62 -28.81 -24.48
C VAL A 10 8.86 -27.34 -24.85
N SER A 11 8.64 -26.97 -26.12
CA SER A 11 8.70 -25.56 -26.56
C SER A 11 7.67 -24.69 -25.84
N LEU A 12 6.43 -25.17 -25.68
CA LEU A 12 5.36 -24.42 -25.01
C LEU A 12 5.68 -24.20 -23.51
N LEU A 13 6.33 -25.17 -22.86
CA LEU A 13 6.78 -25.07 -21.47
C LEU A 13 8.00 -24.17 -21.26
N CYS A 14 8.80 -23.90 -22.31
CA CYS A 14 9.91 -22.96 -22.22
C CYS A 14 9.49 -21.49 -22.48
N LEU A 15 8.30 -21.25 -23.03
CA LEU A 15 7.76 -19.90 -23.24
C LEU A 15 7.15 -19.27 -21.98
N SER A 16 6.96 -20.01 -20.88
CA SER A 16 6.62 -19.46 -19.55
C SER A 16 7.83 -18.78 -18.88
N SER A 17 8.72 -18.21 -19.70
CA SER A 17 9.92 -17.48 -19.30
C SER A 17 9.53 -16.26 -18.47
N SER A 18 9.74 -16.39 -17.16
CA SER A 18 9.94 -15.33 -16.16
C SER A 18 9.15 -14.04 -16.36
N ALA A 19 8.05 -13.91 -15.62
CA ALA A 19 7.57 -12.60 -15.19
C ALA A 19 8.66 -11.97 -14.31
N VAL A 20 9.50 -11.12 -14.90
CA VAL A 20 10.52 -10.37 -14.16
C VAL A 20 9.79 -9.30 -13.35
N ALA A 21 9.60 -9.57 -12.06
CA ALA A 21 9.13 -8.59 -11.10
C ALA A 21 10.16 -7.47 -10.96
N ALA A 22 9.94 -6.33 -11.61
CA ALA A 22 10.73 -5.13 -11.39
C ALA A 22 10.38 -4.57 -10.01
N ASN A 23 11.16 -4.96 -9.00
CA ASN A 23 10.95 -4.55 -7.62
C ASN A 23 11.15 -3.01 -7.50
N VAL A 24 10.08 -2.28 -7.18
CA VAL A 24 10.10 -0.81 -7.00
C VAL A 24 10.37 -0.50 -5.53
N ARG A 25 11.35 0.35 -5.23
CA ARG A 25 11.55 0.80 -3.83
C ARG A 25 10.60 1.95 -3.52
N LEU A 26 9.75 1.76 -2.51
CA LEU A 26 8.89 2.81 -1.95
C LEU A 26 9.66 3.57 -0.86
N LYS A 27 9.67 4.90 -0.95
CA LYS A 27 10.20 5.78 0.11
C LYS A 27 9.11 6.76 0.53
N VAL A 28 8.87 6.86 1.83
CA VAL A 28 7.91 7.83 2.39
C VAL A 28 8.70 8.97 3.03
N GLU A 29 8.29 10.20 2.73
CA GLU A 29 8.88 11.42 3.30
C GLU A 29 7.78 12.30 3.90
N GLY A 30 8.10 13.04 4.97
CA GLY A 30 7.15 13.96 5.62
C GLY A 30 6.39 13.39 6.83
N LEU A 31 6.69 12.15 7.23
CA LEU A 31 6.17 11.52 8.45
C LEU A 31 7.31 11.28 9.44
N SER A 32 7.00 11.35 10.74
CA SER A 32 7.97 11.13 11.82
C SER A 32 7.39 10.23 12.91
N GLY A 33 8.26 9.42 13.53
CA GLY A 33 7.90 8.62 14.70
C GLY A 33 6.84 7.55 14.41
N GLU A 34 5.75 7.57 15.17
CA GLU A 34 4.67 6.56 15.08
C GLU A 34 3.90 6.62 13.75
N LEU A 35 3.72 7.82 13.18
CA LEU A 35 3.08 8.00 11.87
C LEU A 35 3.85 7.26 10.78
N GLU A 36 5.18 7.39 10.77
CA GLU A 36 6.03 6.73 9.81
C GLU A 36 6.00 5.21 9.98
N LYS A 37 6.02 4.73 11.23
CA LYS A 37 6.01 3.30 11.55
C LYS A 37 4.71 2.62 11.10
N ASN A 38 3.55 3.23 11.37
CA ASN A 38 2.25 2.69 10.97
C ASN A 38 2.10 2.67 9.45
N VAL A 39 2.46 3.76 8.77
CA VAL A 39 2.41 3.81 7.30
C VAL A 39 3.38 2.81 6.68
N ARG A 40 4.59 2.67 7.22
CA ARG A 40 5.56 1.67 6.74
C ARG A 40 5.06 0.24 6.93
N ALA A 41 4.39 -0.05 8.03
CA ALA A 41 3.76 -1.35 8.25
C ALA A 41 2.69 -1.62 7.17
N GLN A 42 1.82 -0.65 6.89
CA GLN A 42 0.79 -0.79 5.87
C GLN A 42 1.37 -0.96 4.46
N LEU A 43 2.45 -0.23 4.13
CA LEU A 43 3.14 -0.35 2.85
C LEU A 43 3.90 -1.67 2.70
N SER A 44 4.34 -2.28 3.80
CA SER A 44 5.01 -3.59 3.76
C SER A 44 4.07 -4.74 3.38
N THR A 45 2.76 -4.58 3.59
CA THR A 45 1.74 -5.54 3.17
C THR A 45 1.49 -5.48 1.66
N ILE A 46 1.72 -4.33 1.03
CA ILE A 46 1.60 -4.18 -0.43
C ILE A 46 2.93 -4.62 -1.05
N GLN A 47 2.93 -5.77 -1.71
CA GLN A 47 4.08 -6.25 -2.48
C GLN A 47 4.50 -5.17 -3.48
N SER A 48 5.75 -4.71 -3.37
CA SER A 48 6.39 -3.77 -4.29
C SER A 48 6.83 -4.43 -5.61
N ASP A 49 6.20 -5.55 -5.93
CA ASP A 49 6.56 -6.49 -6.99
C ASP A 49 5.76 -6.26 -8.28
N GLU A 50 4.92 -5.22 -8.32
CA GLU A 50 4.16 -4.84 -9.52
C GLU A 50 5.03 -4.10 -10.53
N VAL A 51 5.14 -4.70 -11.72
CA VAL A 51 6.07 -4.44 -12.82
C VAL A 51 5.85 -3.08 -13.50
N THR A 52 4.86 -2.28 -13.10
CA THR A 52 4.54 -1.01 -13.75
C THR A 52 4.14 0.05 -12.74
N PRO A 53 4.78 1.24 -12.74
CA PRO A 53 4.40 2.38 -11.90
C PRO A 53 3.09 3.03 -12.40
N ASP A 54 2.02 2.23 -12.41
CA ASP A 54 0.71 2.60 -12.93
C ASP A 54 -0.10 3.45 -11.95
N ARG A 55 -1.08 4.18 -12.49
CA ARG A 55 -2.07 4.93 -11.69
C ARG A 55 -2.77 4.06 -10.64
N ARG A 56 -2.96 2.76 -10.93
CA ARG A 56 -3.56 1.79 -10.00
C ARG A 56 -2.67 1.47 -8.81
N PHE A 57 -1.36 1.34 -9.03
CA PHE A 57 -0.39 1.14 -7.95
C PHE A 57 -0.34 2.37 -7.05
N ARG A 58 -0.32 3.58 -7.64
CA ARG A 58 -0.38 4.84 -6.88
C ARG A 58 -1.66 4.94 -6.04
N ALA A 59 -2.82 4.58 -6.60
CA ALA A 59 -4.09 4.57 -5.86
C ALA A 59 -4.03 3.63 -4.64
N ARG A 60 -3.52 2.40 -4.81
CA ARG A 60 -3.36 1.47 -3.68
C ARG A 60 -2.41 1.97 -2.61
N VAL A 61 -1.30 2.60 -3.01
CA VAL A 61 -0.35 3.22 -2.07
C VAL A 61 -1.00 4.41 -1.36
N ASP A 62 -1.77 5.24 -2.08
CA ASP A 62 -2.52 6.36 -1.49
C ASP A 62 -3.52 5.88 -0.43
N ASP A 63 -4.32 4.86 -0.77
CA ASP A 63 -5.31 4.27 0.13
C ASP A 63 -4.64 3.70 1.39
N ALA A 64 -3.52 3.00 1.24
CA ALA A 64 -2.75 2.46 2.36
C ALA A 64 -2.17 3.56 3.27
N ILE A 65 -1.61 4.62 2.70
CA ILE A 65 -1.10 5.75 3.47
C ILE A 65 -2.24 6.42 4.23
N ARG A 66 -3.37 6.66 3.56
CA ARG A 66 -4.55 7.28 4.16
C ARG A 66 -5.11 6.46 5.30
N GLU A 67 -5.20 5.14 5.16
CA GLU A 67 -5.69 4.26 6.22
C GLU A 67 -4.73 4.25 7.43
N GLY A 68 -3.42 4.20 7.19
CA GLY A 68 -2.41 4.26 8.25
C GLY A 68 -2.42 5.59 9.04
N LEU A 69 -2.74 6.70 8.36
CA LEU A 69 -2.85 8.03 8.98
C LEU A 69 -4.19 8.27 9.68
N LYS A 70 -5.27 7.72 9.14
CA LYS A 70 -6.61 7.79 9.71
C LYS A 70 -6.68 7.18 11.10
N ALA A 71 -5.98 6.07 11.32
CA ALA A 71 -5.85 5.42 12.62
C ALA A 71 -5.23 6.34 13.69
N LEU A 72 -4.49 7.36 13.28
CA LEU A 72 -3.82 8.34 14.14
C LEU A 72 -4.54 9.71 14.15
N GLY A 73 -5.74 9.79 13.57
CA GLY A 73 -6.58 10.99 13.58
C GLY A 73 -6.38 11.93 12.39
N TYR A 74 -5.56 11.58 11.39
CA TYR A 74 -5.31 12.42 10.22
C TYR A 74 -6.15 11.97 9.03
N TYR A 75 -7.28 12.66 8.80
CA TYR A 75 -8.27 12.28 7.77
C TYR A 75 -8.03 12.93 6.40
N GLU A 76 -7.39 14.09 6.37
CA GLU A 76 -7.16 14.88 5.16
C GLU A 76 -5.66 15.04 4.83
N PRO A 77 -4.87 13.95 4.69
CA PRO A 77 -3.49 14.07 4.26
C PRO A 77 -3.44 14.48 2.78
N THR A 78 -2.51 15.39 2.48
CA THR A 78 -2.13 15.69 1.09
C THR A 78 -0.90 14.84 0.73
N ILE A 79 -1.02 14.06 -0.34
CA ILE A 79 0.00 13.09 -0.78
C ILE A 79 0.47 13.47 -2.18
N LYS A 80 1.79 13.57 -2.38
CA LYS A 80 2.42 13.83 -3.67
C LYS A 80 3.36 12.70 -4.02
N PHE A 81 3.25 12.20 -5.26
CA PHE A 81 4.07 11.10 -5.76
C PHE A 81 5.10 11.62 -6.76
N ASP A 82 6.37 11.44 -6.43
CA ASP A 82 7.50 11.73 -7.32
C ASP A 82 8.11 10.41 -7.79
N LEU A 83 8.16 10.23 -9.11
CA LEU A 83 8.84 9.09 -9.75
C LEU A 83 10.23 9.53 -10.19
N LEU A 84 11.24 9.00 -9.51
CA LEU A 84 12.62 9.21 -9.92
C LEU A 84 13.03 8.11 -10.92
N PRO A 85 13.67 8.48 -12.04
CA PRO A 85 14.26 7.49 -12.93
C PRO A 85 15.32 6.68 -12.17
N PRO A 86 15.47 5.37 -12.49
CA PRO A 86 16.43 4.53 -11.81
C PRO A 86 17.87 5.06 -12.03
N PRO A 87 18.71 5.13 -10.99
CA PRO A 87 20.13 5.40 -11.18
C PRO A 87 20.79 4.26 -11.96
N ALA A 88 21.95 4.51 -12.57
CA ALA A 88 22.65 3.63 -13.52
C ALA A 88 22.87 2.16 -13.05
N LYS A 89 22.73 1.85 -11.76
CA LYS A 89 22.68 0.49 -11.18
C LYS A 89 21.65 0.39 -10.04
N GLY A 90 20.38 0.69 -10.30
CA GLY A 90 19.37 0.68 -9.24
C GLY A 90 17.94 0.38 -9.70
N ARG A 91 17.10 0.09 -8.70
CA ARG A 91 15.65 -0.08 -8.85
C ARG A 91 14.98 1.28 -8.99
N GLN A 92 13.83 1.32 -9.66
CA GLN A 92 13.00 2.53 -9.71
C GLN A 92 12.53 2.87 -8.29
N VAL A 93 12.59 4.14 -7.91
CA VAL A 93 12.18 4.61 -6.57
C VAL A 93 10.94 5.47 -6.71
N LEU A 94 9.86 5.07 -6.06
CA LEU A 94 8.65 5.88 -5.91
C LEU A 94 8.74 6.61 -4.57
N ILE A 95 8.87 7.94 -4.61
CA ILE A 95 8.85 8.78 -3.41
C ILE A 95 7.43 9.27 -3.19
N ALA A 96 6.84 8.93 -2.05
CA ALA A 96 5.58 9.47 -1.58
C ALA A 96 5.85 10.54 -0.52
N ARG A 97 5.66 11.81 -0.86
CA ARG A 97 5.72 12.92 0.10
C ARG A 97 4.35 13.11 0.71
N VAL A 98 4.26 13.00 2.02
CA VAL A 98 3.00 13.04 2.76
C VAL A 98 3.02 14.20 3.72
N THR A 99 2.01 15.06 3.62
CA THR A 99 1.75 16.12 4.59
C THR A 99 0.46 15.80 5.34
N PRO A 100 0.54 15.39 6.62
CA PRO A 100 -0.59 14.83 7.36
C PRO A 100 -1.67 15.86 7.75
N GLY A 101 -1.32 17.16 7.82
CA GLY A 101 -2.28 18.22 8.17
C GLY A 101 -2.57 18.29 9.66
N GLN A 102 -3.77 18.77 10.03
CA GLN A 102 -4.23 18.88 11.42
C GLN A 102 -4.91 17.57 11.86
N PRO A 103 -4.57 17.03 13.05
CA PRO A 103 -5.25 15.85 13.59
C PRO A 103 -6.65 16.19 14.11
N VAL A 104 -7.58 15.26 13.95
CA VAL A 104 -8.90 15.34 14.59
C VAL A 104 -8.76 15.00 16.07
N LEU A 105 -9.25 15.91 16.92
CA LEU A 105 -9.23 15.75 18.37
C LEU A 105 -10.55 15.14 18.86
N ILE A 106 -10.49 14.45 20.00
CA ILE A 106 -11.68 13.89 20.65
C ILE A 106 -12.51 15.03 21.24
N GLY A 107 -13.72 15.24 20.73
CA GLY A 107 -14.64 16.26 21.25
C GLY A 107 -15.39 15.85 22.52
N GLY A 108 -15.51 14.55 22.77
CA GLY A 108 -16.15 13.98 23.96
C GLY A 108 -16.29 12.47 23.85
N THR A 109 -16.33 11.77 24.99
CA THR A 109 -16.53 10.32 25.06
C THR A 109 -17.79 10.02 25.87
N GLU A 110 -18.92 9.88 25.18
CA GLU A 110 -20.17 9.47 25.81
C GLU A 110 -20.23 7.94 25.89
N VAL A 111 -20.34 7.39 27.10
CA VAL A 111 -20.47 5.94 27.33
C VAL A 111 -21.69 5.70 28.20
N ILE A 112 -22.75 5.12 27.61
CA ILE A 112 -23.98 4.78 28.32
C ILE A 112 -23.97 3.28 28.64
N LEU A 113 -23.71 2.94 29.90
CA LEU A 113 -23.83 1.57 30.41
C LEU A 113 -25.22 1.36 31.02
N ARG A 114 -25.99 0.43 30.45
CA ARG A 114 -27.28 -0.01 31.02
C ARG A 114 -27.12 -1.44 31.55
N GLY A 115 -27.56 -1.68 32.78
CA GLY A 115 -27.47 -3.00 33.43
C GLY A 115 -28.30 -4.08 32.73
N GLY A 116 -27.97 -5.36 32.96
CA GLY A 116 -28.55 -6.51 32.25
C GLY A 116 -30.02 -6.83 32.52
N ALA A 117 -30.68 -6.11 33.44
CA ALA A 117 -32.06 -6.34 33.85
C ALA A 117 -32.97 -5.13 33.65
N ARG A 118 -32.81 -4.38 32.55
CA ARG A 118 -33.84 -3.43 32.12
C ARG A 118 -34.90 -4.21 31.32
N PRO A 119 -36.16 -4.32 31.79
CA PRO A 119 -37.22 -4.74 30.90
C PRO A 119 -37.35 -3.68 29.81
N CYS A 120 -37.44 -4.11 28.55
CA CYS A 120 -37.84 -3.24 27.46
C CYS A 120 -39.23 -2.69 27.77
N LEU A 121 -39.31 -1.46 28.26
CA LEU A 121 -40.55 -0.70 28.22
C LEU A 121 -40.61 -0.01 26.85
N GLN A 122 -41.72 -0.31 26.17
CA GLN A 122 -42.15 0.19 24.86
C GLN A 122 -42.12 1.71 24.76
#